data_AF-A0A8B6G925-F1
#
_entry.id   AF-A0A8B6G925-F1
#
_cell.length_a   1.000
_cell.length_b   1.000
_cell.length_c   1.000
_cell.angle_alpha   90.00
_cell.angle_beta   90.00
_cell.angle_gamma   90.00
#
_symmetry.space_group_name_H-M   'P 1'
#
loop_
_entity.id
_entity.type
_entity.pdbx_description
1 polymer ?
#
loop_
_entity_poly.entity_id
_entity_poly.type
_entity_poly.pdbx_seq_one_letter_code
_entity_poly.pdbx_strand_id
1 'polypeptide(L)'
;MVSVGFFLLECASILTLISAAGIKTDPCGVSGNWTNQFGSTMAITCQQGSPTTSQGSINGKYMYTPNNLLDLSGRYTMINRDCILGFSIVMDSTTGNSNTTSWTGIHYATENTIHTHWILAKHTEYNDMWKNTHIGTAVFTRTDKLENGGGVIG
;
A
#
# COMPACT_ATOMS: atom_id res chain seq x y z
N MET A 1 -15.61 64.85 -43.87
CA MET A 1 -16.32 64.66 -42.58
C MET A 1 -16.88 63.24 -42.55
N VAL A 2 -16.75 62.57 -41.40
CA VAL A 2 -17.16 61.17 -41.07
C VAL A 2 -16.20 60.10 -41.67
N SER A 3 -15.64 59.09 -40.99
CA SER A 3 -15.76 58.49 -39.65
C SER A 3 -14.44 57.75 -39.27
N VAL A 4 -14.25 57.54 -37.97
CA VAL A 4 -13.15 56.85 -37.26
C VAL A 4 -13.30 55.30 -37.29
N GLY A 5 -12.19 54.56 -37.17
CA GLY A 5 -12.12 53.16 -36.71
C GLY A 5 -10.69 52.59 -36.81
N PHE A 6 -9.86 52.60 -35.76
CA PHE A 6 -9.67 51.55 -34.74
C PHE A 6 -9.66 50.11 -35.28
N PHE A 7 -8.54 49.40 -35.15
CA PHE A 7 -8.43 48.11 -34.42
C PHE A 7 -6.95 47.67 -34.34
N LEU A 8 -6.40 47.75 -33.13
CA LEU A 8 -5.18 47.05 -32.71
C LEU A 8 -5.51 45.55 -32.63
N LEU A 9 -4.76 44.70 -33.32
CA LEU A 9 -4.87 43.25 -33.20
C LEU A 9 -3.88 42.78 -32.15
N GLU A 10 -4.38 42.48 -30.95
CA GLU A 10 -3.59 41.89 -29.86
C GLU A 10 -3.19 40.46 -30.21
N CYS A 11 -1.88 40.17 -30.12
CA CYS A 11 -1.35 38.81 -30.14
C CYS A 11 -1.79 38.07 -28.87
N ALA A 12 -2.81 37.22 -28.99
CA ALA A 12 -3.20 36.30 -27.92
C ALA A 12 -2.12 35.23 -27.75
N SER A 13 -1.33 35.35 -26.68
CA SER A 13 -0.43 34.31 -26.20
C SER A 13 -1.25 33.09 -25.74
N ILE A 14 -1.19 31.99 -26.48
CA ILE A 14 -1.77 30.71 -26.07
C ILE A 14 -0.88 30.14 -24.95
N LEU A 15 -1.28 30.38 -23.70
CA LEU A 15 -0.74 29.67 -22.54
C LEU A 15 -1.38 28.28 -22.50
N THR A 16 -0.68 27.26 -22.98
CA THR A 16 -1.09 25.87 -22.77
C THR A 16 -0.94 25.52 -21.28
N LEU A 17 -2.07 25.46 -20.58
CA LEU A 17 -2.18 24.85 -19.26
C LEU A 17 -1.88 23.34 -19.39
N ILE A 18 -0.66 22.94 -19.06
CA ILE A 18 -0.38 21.53 -18.77
C ILE A 18 -1.01 21.26 -17.40
N SER A 19 -2.17 20.63 -17.40
CA SER A 19 -2.70 20.02 -16.19
C SER A 19 -1.72 18.95 -15.74
N ALA A 20 -1.03 19.21 -14.62
CA ALA A 20 -0.24 18.20 -13.93
C ALA A 20 -1.20 17.18 -13.28
N ALA A 21 -1.80 16.32 -14.10
CA ALA A 21 -2.27 15.03 -13.61
C ALA A 21 -1.01 14.28 -13.15
N GLY A 22 -0.70 14.39 -11.85
CA GLY A 22 0.49 13.78 -11.28
C GLY A 22 0.53 12.30 -11.65
N ILE A 23 1.56 11.89 -12.37
CA ILE A 23 1.81 10.47 -12.63
C ILE A 23 1.94 9.81 -11.26
N LYS A 24 0.97 9.00 -10.87
CA LYS A 24 1.04 8.21 -9.65
C LYS A 24 2.14 7.17 -9.86
N THR A 25 3.34 7.50 -9.41
CA THR A 25 4.47 6.59 -9.47
C THR A 25 4.23 5.45 -8.47
N ASP A 26 4.39 4.22 -8.93
CA ASP A 26 4.42 3.04 -8.06
C ASP A 26 5.88 2.55 -7.99
N PRO A 27 6.71 3.13 -7.11
CA PRO A 27 8.16 2.91 -7.11
C PRO A 27 8.56 1.47 -6.78
N CYS A 28 7.62 0.67 -6.26
CA CYS A 28 7.85 -0.71 -5.85
C CYS A 28 7.03 -1.74 -6.67
N GLY A 29 6.15 -1.28 -7.57
CA GLY A 29 5.24 -2.15 -8.35
C GLY A 29 4.16 -2.88 -7.53
N VAL A 30 4.04 -2.63 -6.22
CA VAL A 30 3.06 -3.28 -5.33
C VAL A 30 2.02 -2.34 -4.73
N SER A 31 2.02 -1.05 -5.08
CA SER A 31 0.98 -0.13 -4.61
C SER A 31 -0.40 -0.57 -5.14
N GLY A 32 -1.45 -0.43 -4.33
CA GLY A 32 -2.81 -0.85 -4.65
C GLY A 32 -3.35 -1.92 -3.69
N ASN A 33 -4.45 -2.55 -4.09
CA ASN A 33 -5.21 -3.46 -3.24
C ASN A 33 -4.83 -4.92 -3.49
N TRP A 34 -4.81 -5.70 -2.42
CA TRP A 34 -4.42 -7.10 -2.39
C TRP A 34 -5.33 -7.90 -1.46
N THR A 35 -5.57 -9.18 -1.77
CA THR A 35 -6.29 -10.12 -0.91
C THR A 35 -5.49 -11.41 -0.78
N ASN A 36 -5.56 -12.10 0.37
CA ASN A 36 -4.92 -13.40 0.57
C ASN A 36 -5.90 -14.57 0.57
N GLN A 37 -5.36 -15.78 0.66
CA GLN A 37 -6.16 -17.02 0.68
C GLN A 37 -7.07 -17.18 1.92
N PHE A 38 -6.92 -16.32 2.94
CA PHE A 38 -7.76 -16.30 4.14
C PHE A 38 -8.87 -15.25 4.07
N GLY A 39 -8.94 -14.47 2.99
CA GLY A 39 -9.92 -13.39 2.82
C GLY A 39 -9.52 -12.05 3.46
N SER A 40 -8.32 -11.95 4.03
CA SER A 40 -7.80 -10.66 4.49
C SER A 40 -7.39 -9.80 3.30
N THR A 41 -7.67 -8.50 3.36
CA THR A 41 -7.30 -7.52 2.34
C THR A 41 -6.26 -6.53 2.85
N MET A 42 -5.51 -5.91 1.94
CA MET A 42 -4.63 -4.78 2.25
C MET A 42 -4.57 -3.78 1.10
N ALA A 43 -4.38 -2.50 1.42
CA ALA A 43 -4.06 -1.44 0.49
C ALA A 43 -2.67 -0.92 0.78
N ILE A 44 -1.76 -1.05 -0.19
CA ILE A 44 -0.37 -0.64 -0.07
C ILE A 44 -0.15 0.67 -0.82
N THR A 45 0.64 1.54 -0.22
CA THR A 45 1.28 2.68 -0.88
C THR A 45 2.78 2.59 -0.65
N CYS A 46 3.55 2.64 -1.74
CA CYS A 46 4.98 2.72 -1.67
C CYS A 46 5.47 4.15 -1.79
N GLN A 47 6.49 4.47 -0.99
CA GLN A 47 7.22 5.72 -1.06
C GLN A 47 8.67 5.39 -1.33
N GLN A 48 9.24 5.96 -2.40
CA GLN A 48 10.67 5.84 -2.66
C GLN A 48 11.45 6.56 -1.57
N GLY A 49 12.55 5.96 -1.12
CA GLY A 49 13.48 6.62 -0.21
C GLY A 49 14.33 7.64 -0.95
N SER A 50 15.54 7.24 -1.34
CA SER A 50 16.42 8.11 -2.16
C SER A 50 16.11 7.88 -3.65
N PRO A 51 16.17 8.92 -4.51
CA PRO A 51 16.09 8.77 -5.96
C PRO A 51 17.16 7.84 -6.54
N THR A 52 18.27 7.65 -5.81
CA THR A 52 19.41 6.83 -6.22
C THR A 52 19.34 5.40 -5.72
N THR A 53 18.34 5.04 -4.92
CA THR A 53 18.22 3.71 -4.35
C THR A 53 16.91 3.05 -4.74
N SER A 54 16.98 1.73 -4.91
CA SER A 54 15.84 0.86 -5.19
C SER A 54 15.07 0.48 -3.91
N GLN A 55 15.16 1.27 -2.85
CA GLN A 55 14.57 0.98 -1.55
C GLN A 55 13.63 2.09 -1.09
N GLY A 56 12.66 1.72 -0.25
CA GLY A 56 11.65 2.66 0.21
C GLY A 56 10.78 2.10 1.33
N SER A 57 9.76 2.87 1.68
CA SER A 57 8.77 2.49 2.70
C SER A 57 7.51 1.95 2.04
N ILE A 58 6.89 1.00 2.72
CA ILE A 58 5.52 0.57 2.47
C ILE A 58 4.68 1.07 3.64
N ASN A 59 3.58 1.73 3.33
CA ASN A 59 2.56 2.12 4.30
C ASN A 59 1.19 1.74 3.74
N GLY A 60 0.17 1.63 4.59
CA GLY A 60 -1.14 1.26 4.11
C GLY A 60 -2.12 0.85 5.18
N LYS A 61 -3.16 0.13 4.74
CA LYS A 61 -4.19 -0.42 5.61
C LYS A 61 -4.32 -1.92 5.38
N TYR A 62 -4.49 -2.67 6.46
CA TYR A 62 -4.70 -4.12 6.47
C TYR A 62 -6.03 -4.42 7.15
N MET A 63 -6.77 -5.37 6.61
CA MET A 63 -8.09 -5.72 7.10
C MET A 63 -8.26 -7.24 7.10
N TYR A 64 -8.42 -7.83 8.29
CA TYR A 64 -8.66 -9.27 8.44
C TYR A 64 -10.15 -9.61 8.59
N THR A 65 -10.99 -8.61 8.86
CA THR A 65 -12.46 -8.69 8.83
C THR A 65 -13.00 -7.29 8.52
N PRO A 66 -14.22 -7.14 7.97
CA PRO A 66 -14.83 -5.85 7.62
C PRO A 66 -14.77 -4.72 8.66
N ASN A 67 -14.67 -5.03 9.95
CA ASN A 67 -14.69 -4.00 11.01
C ASN A 67 -13.32 -3.73 11.63
N ASN A 68 -12.25 -4.35 11.10
CA ASN A 68 -10.92 -4.27 11.70
C ASN A 68 -9.90 -3.76 10.68
N LEU A 69 -9.81 -2.44 10.58
CA LEU A 69 -8.84 -1.76 9.73
C LEU A 69 -7.61 -1.36 10.57
N LEU A 70 -6.46 -1.95 10.25
CA LEU A 70 -5.20 -1.74 10.94
C LEU A 70 -4.23 -0.98 10.05
N ASP A 71 -3.38 -0.14 10.64
CA ASP A 71 -2.25 0.44 9.92
C ASP A 71 -1.21 -0.64 9.63
N LEU A 72 -0.70 -0.65 8.41
CA LEU A 72 0.47 -1.42 8.04
C LEU A 72 1.61 -0.47 7.70
N SER A 73 2.82 -0.79 8.18
CA SER A 73 4.02 -0.03 7.88
C SER A 73 5.22 -0.97 7.73
N GLY A 74 6.16 -0.59 6.88
CA GLY A 74 7.21 -1.49 6.45
C GLY A 74 8.22 -0.85 5.49
N ARG A 75 9.06 -1.71 4.91
CA ARG A 75 10.14 -1.34 4.02
C ARG A 75 10.17 -2.30 2.83
N TYR A 76 10.75 -1.83 1.74
CA TYR A 76 11.05 -2.67 0.58
C TYR A 76 12.40 -2.33 -0.03
N THR A 77 12.89 -3.27 -0.84
CA THR A 77 13.94 -3.08 -1.83
C THR A 77 13.54 -3.78 -3.13
N MET A 78 13.99 -3.26 -4.26
CA MET A 78 13.73 -3.82 -5.58
C MET A 78 14.97 -4.51 -6.15
N ILE A 79 14.76 -5.65 -6.77
CA ILE A 79 15.72 -6.28 -7.67
C ILE A 79 15.00 -6.51 -9.00
N ASN A 80 15.48 -5.89 -10.07
CA ASN A 80 14.77 -5.83 -11.35
C ASN A 80 13.35 -5.24 -11.18
N ARG A 81 12.31 -6.07 -11.37
CA ARG A 81 10.90 -5.69 -11.15
C ARG A 81 10.30 -6.32 -9.90
N ASP A 82 11.05 -7.20 -9.22
CA ASP A 82 10.57 -7.90 -8.03
C ASP A 82 10.78 -7.02 -6.81
N CYS A 83 9.78 -7.02 -5.92
CA CYS A 83 9.80 -6.23 -4.70
C CYS A 83 10.01 -7.15 -3.51
N ILE A 84 11.16 -7.06 -2.85
CA ILE A 84 11.41 -7.73 -1.58
C ILE A 84 10.91 -6.79 -0.49
N LEU A 85 9.92 -7.23 0.28
CA LEU A 85 9.21 -6.38 1.23
C LEU A 85 9.00 -7.05 2.58
N GLY A 86 8.93 -6.22 3.61
CA GLY A 86 8.45 -6.61 4.91
C GLY A 86 7.65 -5.50 5.56
N PHE A 87 6.57 -5.86 6.24
CA PHE A 87 5.70 -4.93 6.94
C PHE A 87 5.15 -5.56 8.20
N SER A 88 4.68 -4.72 9.12
CA SER A 88 4.05 -5.15 10.35
C SER A 88 2.71 -4.46 10.55
N ILE A 89 1.82 -5.14 11.27
CA ILE A 89 0.59 -4.57 11.81
C ILE A 89 0.54 -4.81 13.31
N VAL A 90 -0.08 -3.89 14.03
CA VAL A 90 -0.35 -4.03 15.46
C VAL A 90 -1.86 -4.08 15.63
N MET A 91 -2.35 -5.16 16.22
CA MET A 91 -3.72 -5.27 16.66
C MET A 91 -3.75 -4.93 18.15
N ASP A 92 -4.29 -3.76 18.48
CA ASP A 92 -4.57 -3.41 19.86
C ASP A 92 -6.02 -3.78 20.19
N SER A 93 -6.20 -4.49 21.30
CA SER A 93 -7.49 -4.99 21.73
C SER A 93 -7.72 -4.65 23.19
N THR A 94 -8.82 -3.97 23.48
CA THR A 94 -9.27 -3.68 24.84
C THR A 94 -9.67 -4.94 25.62
N THR A 95 -9.75 -6.11 24.97
CA THR A 95 -10.12 -7.39 25.59
C THR A 95 -8.92 -8.30 25.85
N GLY A 96 -7.69 -7.80 25.74
CA GLY A 96 -6.47 -8.54 26.08
C GLY A 96 -5.93 -9.45 24.97
N ASN A 97 -6.49 -9.38 23.76
CA ASN A 97 -6.03 -10.15 22.60
C ASN A 97 -5.03 -9.38 21.71
N SER A 98 -4.35 -8.39 22.28
CA SER A 98 -3.38 -7.59 21.53
C SER A 98 -2.27 -8.47 20.97
N ASN A 99 -1.97 -8.26 19.69
CA ASN A 99 -0.97 -9.04 18.97
C ASN A 99 -0.28 -8.18 17.91
N THR A 100 0.91 -8.59 17.53
CA THR A 100 1.65 -8.00 16.42
C THR A 100 1.94 -9.10 15.42
N THR A 101 1.82 -8.77 14.14
CA THR A 101 2.22 -9.68 13.06
C THR A 101 3.16 -8.96 12.13
N SER A 102 4.24 -9.63 11.77
CA SER A 102 5.21 -9.16 10.77
C SER A 102 5.21 -10.13 9.60
N TRP A 103 5.17 -9.58 8.39
CA TRP A 103 5.31 -10.31 7.13
C TRP A 103 6.66 -9.98 6.50
N THR A 104 7.26 -10.97 5.85
CA THR A 104 8.41 -10.80 4.97
C THR A 104 8.21 -11.65 3.73
N GLY A 105 8.57 -11.13 2.56
CA GLY A 105 8.25 -11.79 1.32
C GLY A 105 8.77 -11.11 0.07
N ILE A 106 8.35 -11.66 -1.06
CA ILE A 106 8.71 -11.19 -2.39
C ILE A 106 7.43 -11.08 -3.21
N HIS A 107 7.26 -9.93 -3.85
CA HIS A 107 6.38 -9.77 -5.00
C HIS A 107 7.14 -10.18 -6.25
N TYR A 108 6.61 -11.18 -6.95
CA TYR A 108 7.13 -11.56 -8.26
C TYR A 108 6.33 -10.86 -9.35
N ALA A 109 6.99 -10.00 -10.12
CA ALA A 109 6.31 -9.13 -11.08
C ALA A 109 5.69 -9.88 -12.27
N THR A 110 6.21 -11.06 -12.61
CA THR A 110 5.70 -11.88 -13.71
C THR A 110 4.37 -12.52 -13.33
N GLU A 111 4.25 -12.98 -12.10
CA GLU A 111 3.09 -13.66 -11.53
C GLU A 111 2.07 -12.68 -10.95
N ASN A 112 2.50 -11.46 -10.63
CA ASN A 112 1.70 -10.42 -9.97
C ASN A 112 1.09 -10.92 -8.64
N THR A 113 1.92 -11.63 -7.86
CA THR A 113 1.59 -12.19 -6.55
C THR A 113 2.64 -11.79 -5.52
N ILE A 114 2.22 -11.63 -4.26
CA ILE A 114 3.13 -11.42 -3.12
C ILE A 114 3.15 -12.68 -2.28
N HIS A 115 4.29 -13.35 -2.24
CA HIS A 115 4.52 -14.53 -1.41
C HIS A 115 5.19 -14.12 -0.11
N THR A 116 4.54 -14.40 1.01
CA THR A 116 5.03 -13.99 2.35
C THR A 116 5.11 -15.17 3.30
N HIS A 117 6.05 -15.08 4.23
CA HIS A 117 5.98 -15.73 5.53
C HIS A 117 5.59 -14.70 6.57
N TRP A 118 4.91 -15.12 7.63
CA TRP A 118 4.54 -14.25 8.72
C TRP A 118 4.84 -14.87 10.07
N ILE A 119 5.14 -13.99 11.03
CA ILE A 119 5.31 -14.32 12.45
C ILE A 119 4.31 -13.46 13.22
N LEU A 120 3.43 -14.10 13.96
CA LEU A 120 2.42 -13.47 14.82
C LEU A 120 2.78 -13.75 16.27
N ALA A 121 3.01 -12.70 17.04
CA ALA A 121 3.22 -12.77 18.47
C ALA A 121 1.97 -12.25 19.21
N LYS A 122 1.41 -13.08 20.09
CA LYS A 122 0.29 -12.72 20.96
C LYS A 122 0.79 -12.44 22.36
N HIS A 123 0.06 -11.59 23.09
CA HIS A 123 0.26 -11.52 24.53
C HIS A 123 -0.09 -12.85 25.20
N THR A 124 0.78 -13.32 26.09
CA THR A 124 0.56 -14.48 26.96
C THR A 124 1.19 -14.19 28.31
N GLU A 125 0.74 -14.90 29.34
CA GLU A 125 1.48 -14.99 30.60
C GLU A 125 2.89 -15.52 30.38
N TYR A 126 3.83 -15.15 31.26
CA TYR A 126 5.24 -15.54 31.13
C TYR A 126 5.45 -17.06 31.09
N ASN A 127 4.72 -17.80 31.93
CA ASN A 127 4.79 -19.27 31.96
C ASN A 127 4.28 -19.94 30.67
N ASP A 128 3.57 -19.17 29.84
CA ASP A 128 2.97 -19.57 28.59
C ASP A 128 3.68 -18.97 27.37
N MET A 129 4.82 -18.28 27.56
CA MET A 129 5.55 -17.60 26.47
C MET A 129 5.94 -18.54 25.33
N TRP A 130 6.15 -19.83 25.62
CA TRP A 130 6.55 -20.84 24.64
C TRP A 130 5.53 -21.03 23.51
N LYS A 131 4.25 -20.71 23.73
CA LYS A 131 3.16 -20.83 22.74
C LYS A 131 2.71 -19.48 22.17
N ASN A 132 3.42 -18.38 22.46
CA ASN A 132 2.95 -17.03 22.12
C ASN A 132 3.16 -16.67 20.65
N THR A 133 3.98 -17.43 19.92
CA THR A 133 4.41 -17.14 18.56
C THR A 133 3.88 -18.17 17.59
N HIS A 134 3.20 -17.69 16.56
CA HIS A 134 2.72 -18.48 15.43
C HIS A 134 3.48 -18.08 14.17
N ILE A 135 3.71 -19.06 13.29
CA ILE A 135 4.33 -18.84 11.98
C ILE A 135 3.43 -19.42 10.89
N GLY A 136 3.45 -18.79 9.72
CA GLY A 136 2.76 -19.32 8.55
C GLY A 136 3.15 -18.61 7.27
N THR A 137 2.39 -18.88 6.22
CA THR A 137 2.54 -18.27 4.90
C THR A 137 1.26 -17.59 4.46
N ALA A 138 1.40 -16.58 3.62
CA ALA A 138 0.27 -15.96 2.91
C ALA A 138 0.68 -15.59 1.50
N VAL A 139 -0.20 -15.87 0.54
CA VAL A 139 -0.05 -15.44 -0.85
C VAL A 139 -1.11 -14.39 -1.12
N PHE A 140 -0.69 -13.21 -1.53
CA PHE A 140 -1.59 -12.13 -1.88
C PHE A 140 -1.68 -11.97 -3.39
N THR A 141 -2.91 -11.78 -3.89
CA THR A 141 -3.23 -11.47 -5.28
C THR A 141 -3.93 -10.12 -5.36
N ARG A 142 -3.90 -9.47 -6.52
CA ARG A 142 -4.62 -8.21 -6.73
C ARG A 142 -6.13 -8.38 -6.48
N THR A 143 -6.76 -7.32 -5.99
CA THR A 143 -8.22 -7.21 -5.88
C THR A 143 -8.64 -5.81 -6.28
N ASP A 144 -9.89 -5.65 -6.74
CA ASP A 144 -10.42 -4.36 -7.17
C ASP A 144 -10.80 -3.46 -5.98
N LYS A 145 -10.95 -4.02 -4.78
CA LYS A 145 -11.52 -3.32 -3.61
C LYS A 145 -10.85 -3.70 -2.31
N LEU A 146 -10.76 -2.75 -1.39
CA LEU A 146 -10.80 -3.08 0.03
C LEU A 146 -12.25 -3.43 0.35
N GLU A 147 -12.55 -4.71 0.56
CA GLU A 147 -13.90 -5.14 0.89
C GLU A 147 -14.22 -4.81 2.35
N ASN A 148 -14.63 -3.57 2.58
CA ASN A 148 -15.48 -3.25 3.73
C ASN A 148 -16.84 -3.87 3.44
N GLY A 149 -17.37 -4.67 4.37
CA GLY A 149 -18.68 -5.35 4.31
C GLY A 149 -19.88 -4.39 4.30
N GLY A 150 -19.85 -3.37 3.45
CA GLY A 150 -20.85 -2.31 3.34
C GLY A 150 -20.46 -1.09 2.48
N GLY A 151 -19.29 -1.04 1.84
CA GLY A 151 -18.98 0.10 0.95
C GLY A 151 -17.53 0.24 0.55
N VAL A 152 -17.32 0.58 -0.73
CA VAL A 152 -16.02 0.83 -1.37
C VAL A 152 -15.47 2.16 -0.88
N ILE A 153 -14.23 2.17 -0.38
CA ILE A 153 -13.45 3.40 -0.27
C ILE A 153 -12.55 3.44 -1.51
N GLY A 154 -12.93 4.29 -2.46
CA GLY A 154 -12.18 4.59 -3.69
C GLY A 154 -11.56 5.98 -3.62
#